data_AF-A0A6V7LMK2-F1
#
_entry.id   AF-A0A6V7LMK2-F1
#
_cell.length_a   1.000
_cell.length_b   1.000
_cell.length_c   1.000
_cell.angle_alpha   90.00
_cell.angle_beta   90.00
_cell.angle_gamma   90.00
#
_symmetry.space_group_name_H-M   'P 1'
#
loop_
_entity.id
_entity.type
_entity.pdbx_description
1 polymer ?
#
loop_
_entity_poly.entity_id
_entity_poly.type
_entity_poly.pdbx_seq_one_letter_code
_entity_poly.pdbx_strand_id
1 'polypeptide(L)' 'MSEADLIYTETLMQRGKESYTGKEIVILGGGDGGLLWELLKEKPKQVTMLE' A
#
# COMPACT_ATOMS: atom_id res chain seq x y z
N MET A 1 0.34 -15.89 -1.77
CA MET A 1 0.97 -14.69 -2.34
C MET A 1 2.38 -15.06 -2.71
N SER A 2 2.76 -14.87 -3.97
CA SER A 2 4.10 -15.17 -4.45
C SER A 2 5.08 -14.12 -3.92
N GLU A 3 6.37 -14.45 -3.76
CA GLU A 3 7.39 -13.46 -3.38
C GLU A 3 7.45 -12.27 -4.36
N ALA A 4 7.07 -12.49 -5.62
CA ALA A 4 7.00 -11.44 -6.63
C ALA A 4 5.94 -10.37 -6.28
N ASP A 5 4.81 -10.76 -5.70
CA ASP A 5 3.73 -9.83 -5.30
C ASP A 5 4.20 -8.93 -4.15
N LEU A 6 5.04 -9.46 -3.26
CA LEU A 6 5.60 -8.70 -2.14
C LEU A 6 6.59 -7.65 -2.66
N ILE A 7 7.52 -8.04 -3.54
CA ILE A 7 8.50 -7.12 -4.14
C ILE A 7 7.81 -6.02 -4.95
N TYR A 8 6.78 -6.39 -5.73
CA TYR A 8 5.96 -5.44 -6.49
C TYR A 8 5.29 -4.40 -5.57
N THR A 9 4.68 -4.88 -4.50
CA THR A 9 3.99 -4.07 -3.48
C THR A 9 4.95 -3.13 -2.75
N GLU A 10 6.11 -3.62 -2.30
CA GLU A 10 7.11 -2.79 -1.62
C GLU A 10 7.75 -1.74 -2.54
N THR A 11 7.96 -2.08 -3.81
CA THR A 11 8.50 -1.16 -4.81
C THR A 11 7.50 -0.03 -5.10
N LEU A 12 6.22 -0.36 -5.26
CA LEU A 12 5.15 0.62 -5.44
C LEU A 12 4.99 1.57 -4.25
N MET A 13 5.11 1.03 -3.03
CA MET A 13 5.09 1.83 -1.81
C MET A 13 6.41 2.58 -1.55
N GLN A 14 7.45 2.40 -2.37
CA GLN A 14 8.77 2.98 -2.10
C GLN A 14 9.20 2.81 -0.63
N ARG A 15 9.01 1.59 -0.10
CA ARG A 15 9.14 1.31 1.34
C ARG A 15 10.50 1.78 1.86
N GLY A 16 10.49 2.59 2.92
CA GLY A 16 11.70 3.16 3.53
C GLY A 16 12.18 4.49 2.94
N LYS A 17 11.60 4.99 1.85
CA LYS A 17 11.82 6.37 1.37
C LYS A 17 10.68 7.30 1.78
N GLU A 18 9.45 6.82 1.66
CA GLU A 18 8.24 7.58 1.97
C GLU A 18 7.63 7.10 3.29
N SER A 19 7.32 8.01 4.21
CA SER A 19 6.52 7.69 5.39
C SER A 19 5.05 7.90 5.06
N TYR A 20 4.22 6.90 5.35
CA TYR A 20 2.78 6.92 5.14
C TYR A 20 1.98 7.23 6.41
N THR A 21 2.66 7.41 7.55
CA THR A 21 2.02 7.64 8.84
C THR A 21 1.23 8.95 8.84
N GLY A 22 -0.07 8.86 9.17
CA GLY A 22 -0.95 10.03 9.23
C GLY A 22 -1.29 10.65 7.88
N LYS A 23 -0.89 10.04 6.76
CA LYS A 23 -1.22 10.51 5.40
C LYS A 23 -2.52 9.92 4.90
N GLU A 24 -3.13 10.61 3.94
CA GLU A 24 -4.29 10.13 3.19
C GLU A 24 -3.79 9.54 1.87
N ILE A 25 -4.21 8.32 1.57
CA ILE A 25 -3.69 7.51 0.45
C ILE A 25 -4.85 7.09 -0.43
N VAL A 26 -4.67 7.21 -1.74
CA VAL A 26 -5.63 6.73 -2.73
C VAL A 26 -4.97 5.63 -3.56
N ILE A 27 -5.59 4.46 -3.58
CA ILE A 27 -5.21 3.34 -4.43
C ILE A 27 -6.20 3.29 -5.58
N LEU A 28 -5.70 3.32 -6.81
CA LEU A 28 -6.49 3.17 -8.03
C LEU A 28 -6.26 1.76 -8.59
N GLY A 29 -7.27 0.90 -8.54
CA GLY A 29 -7.17 -0.55 -8.77
C GLY A 29 -6.78 -1.32 -7.49
N GLY A 30 -6.12 -2.47 -7.65
CA GLY A 30 -5.65 -3.28 -6.52
C GLY A 30 -6.71 -4.20 -5.91
N GLY A 31 -7.55 -4.82 -6.75
CA GLY A 31 -8.60 -5.76 -6.33
C GLY A 31 -8.12 -6.99 -5.56
N ASP A 32 -6.81 -7.24 -5.51
CA ASP A 32 -6.20 -8.28 -4.69
C ASP A 32 -6.05 -7.88 -3.20
N GLY A 33 -6.14 -6.59 -2.88
CA GLY A 33 -6.10 -6.07 -1.52
C GLY A 33 -4.73 -6.18 -0.82
N GLY A 34 -3.70 -6.73 -1.47
CA GLY A 34 -2.37 -6.89 -0.89
C GLY A 34 -1.70 -5.55 -0.57
N LEU A 35 -1.83 -4.58 -1.47
CA LEU A 35 -1.30 -3.22 -1.29
C LEU A 35 -2.01 -2.48 -0.14
N LEU A 36 -3.34 -2.63 -0.04
CA LEU A 36 -4.12 -2.06 1.06
C LEU A 36 -3.65 -2.63 2.40
N TRP A 37 -3.45 -3.95 2.48
CA TRP A 37 -3.03 -4.62 3.70
C TRP A 37 -1.68 -4.13 4.23
N GLU A 38 -0.68 -3.99 3.35
CA GLU A 38 0.62 -3.49 3.75
C GLU A 38 0.59 -2.00 4.13
N LEU A 39 -0.15 -1.17 3.38
CA LEU A 39 -0.28 0.26 3.70
C LEU A 39 -0.91 0.51 5.06
N LEU A 40 -1.88 -0.30 5.48
CA LEU A 40 -2.51 -0.18 6.80
C LEU A 40 -1.50 -0.39 7.95
N LYS A 41 -0.44 -1.17 7.76
CA LYS A 41 0.61 -1.38 8.77
C LYS A 41 1.43 -0.12 9.05
N GLU A 42 1.54 0.78 8.07
CA GLU A 42 2.27 2.05 8.18
C GLU A 42 1.47 3.15 8.91
N LYS A 43 0.29 2.82 9.46
CA LYS A 43 -0.61 3.70 10.21
C LYS A 43 -1.01 4.98 9.45
N PRO A 44 -1.59 4.84 8.24
CA PRO A 44 -2.12 5.98 7.50
C PRO A 44 -3.33 6.58 8.23
N LYS A 45 -3.65 7.83 7.92
CA LYS A 45 -4.85 8.50 8.44
C LYS A 45 -6.11 8.01 7.74
N GLN A 46 -6.04 7.82 6.43
CA GLN A 46 -7.13 7.28 5.62
C GLN A 46 -6.55 6.61 4.37
N VAL A 47 -7.10 5.46 4.00
CA VAL A 47 -6.79 4.80 2.72
C VAL A 47 -8.10 4.61 1.97
N THR A 48 -8.16 5.13 0.75
CA THR A 48 -9.31 4.95 -0.15
C THR A 48 -8.87 4.09 -1.31
N MET A 49 -9.54 2.95 -1.51
CA MET A 49 -9.32 2.08 -2.65
C MET A 49 -10.48 2.27 -3.63
N LEU A 50 -10.15 2.61 -4.87
CA LEU A 50 -11.10 2.80 -5.96
C LEU A 50 -10.78 1.75 -7.02
N GLU A 51 -11.65 0.76 -7.16
CA GLU A 51 -11.57 -0.28 -8.21
C GLU A 51 -12.42 0.10 -9.42
#